data_AF-A0A7Y0KBQ9-F1
#
_entry.id   AF-A0A7Y0KBQ9-F1
#
_cell.length_a   1.000
_cell.length_b   1.000
_cell.length_c   1.000
_cell.angle_alpha   90.00
_cell.angle_beta   90.00
_cell.angle_gamma   90.00
#
_symmetry.space_group_name_H-M   'P 1'
#
loop_
_entity.id
_entity.type
_entity.pdbx_description
1 polymer ?
#
loop_
_entity_poly.entity_id
_entity_poly.type
_entity_poly.pdbx_seq_one_letter_code
_entity_poly.pdbx_strand_id
1 'polypeptide(L)'
;MYPQIITYLLTFIKYQDQVIRTLLTFLIGKSMFDKPVEKPVNKPYRKLQVDDLPIIETLQKFDYKLLLNEYQEKNGKPLKPVRRHSNSKTTVPSSIKCPKCGAPSDFLYANNGDKGQYQCKVCTCLFNQKNHYSKEAILKCPHCAKTLEKVKERKDFDVFKCKNNDCSYYQKKQNGLSSKEKKQFKKDPQAFKMRYIFRQFRIDYQPLSKRSPQKPKLDLSRLYVSPHTLGLILTYHVNYGLSARKTAALMKDVHGVSISHQSILNYENSVALMLKPYVDHYPYELSDQFCGDETYIRVKGRWHYLFFFFDAVKKIILSYPVSPNRDTQSAILAIDEVLLKMKEIPKNLTFIVDGNPIYLLAQHFFAQHDISFDVKQVIGLTNEDPVSTEYRPLKQIIERLNRTFKGNYRSTHGFGSDHGSVSFVTLFVAYFNFLRPHSALEGKVPVIHPELLQLPNMPARWTKLIGLAQDWIIEQTT
;
A
#
# COMPACT_ATOMS: atom_id res chain seq x y z
N MET A 1 -5.80 -75.41 -21.02
CA MET A 1 -4.90 -74.28 -20.68
C MET A 1 -5.63 -72.96 -20.47
N TYR A 2 -6.58 -72.56 -21.34
CA TYR A 2 -7.35 -71.31 -21.20
C TYR A 2 -8.15 -71.12 -19.87
N PRO A 3 -8.79 -72.13 -19.26
CA PRO A 3 -9.58 -71.94 -18.04
C PRO A 3 -8.75 -71.57 -16.80
N GLN A 4 -7.51 -72.07 -16.74
CA GLN A 4 -6.60 -71.81 -15.61
C GLN A 4 -6.04 -70.38 -15.65
N ILE A 5 -5.79 -69.85 -16.86
CA ILE A 5 -5.34 -68.45 -17.04
C ILE A 5 -6.45 -67.48 -16.65
N ILE A 6 -7.70 -67.73 -17.07
CA ILE A 6 -8.85 -66.90 -16.69
C ILE A 6 -9.05 -66.91 -15.17
N THR A 7 -8.94 -68.07 -14.54
CA THR A 7 -9.07 -68.21 -13.08
C THR A 7 -7.97 -67.45 -12.35
N TYR A 8 -6.72 -67.52 -12.84
CA TYR A 8 -5.58 -66.78 -12.29
C TYR A 8 -5.74 -65.25 -12.44
N LEU A 9 -6.22 -64.79 -13.59
CA LEU A 9 -6.47 -63.36 -13.81
C LEU A 9 -7.59 -62.84 -12.91
N LEU A 10 -8.66 -63.62 -12.69
CA LEU A 10 -9.75 -63.25 -11.79
C LEU A 10 -9.30 -63.19 -10.32
N THR A 11 -8.44 -64.11 -9.87
CA THR A 11 -7.87 -64.03 -8.51
C THR A 11 -6.94 -62.84 -8.37
N PHE A 12 -6.15 -62.52 -9.39
CA PHE A 12 -5.28 -61.35 -9.39
C PHE A 12 -6.06 -60.03 -9.35
N ILE A 13 -7.14 -59.91 -10.13
CA ILE A 13 -8.02 -58.72 -10.11
C ILE A 13 -8.67 -58.55 -8.74
N LYS A 14 -9.15 -59.63 -8.11
CA LYS A 14 -9.71 -59.58 -6.76
C LYS A 14 -8.68 -59.12 -5.72
N TYR A 15 -7.44 -59.58 -5.84
CA TYR A 15 -6.35 -59.14 -4.97
C TYR A 15 -6.05 -57.64 -5.18
N GLN A 16 -6.00 -57.17 -6.42
CA GLN A 16 -5.79 -55.76 -6.73
C GLN A 16 -6.92 -54.87 -6.20
N ASP A 17 -8.20 -55.27 -6.33
CA ASP A 17 -9.33 -54.54 -5.76
C ASP A 17 -9.20 -54.42 -4.23
N GLN A 18 -8.77 -55.50 -3.57
CA GLN A 18 -8.58 -55.52 -2.12
C GLN A 18 -7.45 -54.55 -1.69
N VAL A 19 -6.32 -54.54 -2.41
CA VAL A 19 -5.22 -53.60 -2.18
C VAL A 19 -5.66 -52.16 -2.42
N ILE A 20 -6.40 -51.88 -3.50
CA ILE A 20 -6.92 -50.54 -3.80
C ILE A 20 -7.87 -50.05 -2.71
N ARG A 21 -8.78 -50.90 -2.22
CA ARG A 21 -9.68 -50.55 -1.10
C ARG A 21 -8.92 -50.25 0.18
N THR A 22 -7.90 -51.03 0.50
CA THR A 22 -7.04 -50.80 1.66
C THR A 22 -6.28 -49.47 1.52
N LEU A 23 -5.69 -49.20 0.36
CA LEU A 23 -4.99 -47.95 0.09
C LEU A 23 -5.94 -46.74 0.14
N LEU A 24 -7.15 -46.85 -0.42
CA LEU A 24 -8.19 -45.81 -0.31
C LEU A 24 -8.58 -45.56 1.15
N THR A 25 -8.65 -46.59 1.98
CA THR A 25 -8.96 -46.45 3.41
C THR A 25 -7.82 -45.72 4.16
N PHE A 26 -6.56 -45.98 3.79
CA PHE A 26 -5.40 -45.25 4.32
C PHE A 26 -5.33 -43.79 3.83
N LEU A 27 -5.67 -43.54 2.56
CA LEU A 27 -5.73 -42.21 1.96
C LEU A 27 -6.88 -41.37 2.54
N ILE A 28 -8.02 -42.01 2.84
CA ILE A 28 -9.23 -41.39 3.40
C ILE A 28 -9.20 -41.44 4.94
N GLY A 29 -8.01 -41.46 5.55
CA GLY A 29 -7.84 -41.52 7.01
C GLY A 29 -8.73 -40.54 7.80
N LYS A 30 -8.94 -40.83 9.09
CA LYS A 30 -9.86 -40.13 10.02
C LYS A 30 -9.89 -38.60 9.91
N SER A 31 -8.80 -37.97 9.47
CA SER A 31 -8.69 -36.52 9.21
C SER A 31 -9.62 -35.97 8.12
N MET A 32 -10.20 -36.77 7.23
CA MET A 32 -11.11 -36.28 6.19
C MET A 32 -12.54 -36.03 6.72
N PHE A 33 -12.92 -36.70 7.83
CA PHE A 33 -14.20 -36.52 8.52
C PHE A 33 -14.11 -35.53 9.69
N ASP A 34 -12.90 -35.20 10.13
CA ASP A 34 -12.68 -34.03 10.97
C ASP A 34 -13.03 -32.81 10.12
N LYS A 35 -14.21 -32.21 10.40
CA LYS A 35 -14.48 -30.85 9.91
C LYS A 35 -13.27 -30.02 10.32
N PRO A 36 -12.58 -29.34 9.39
CA PRO A 36 -11.59 -28.37 9.82
C PRO A 36 -12.33 -27.41 10.72
N VAL A 37 -11.92 -27.32 11.99
CA VAL A 37 -12.40 -26.28 12.89
C VAL A 37 -11.71 -24.99 12.44
N GLU A 38 -12.01 -24.55 11.21
CA GLU A 38 -11.83 -23.20 10.73
C GLU A 38 -12.89 -22.33 11.42
N LYS A 39 -12.92 -22.34 12.76
CA LYS A 39 -13.34 -21.12 13.43
C LYS A 39 -12.20 -20.15 13.16
N PRO A 40 -12.38 -19.11 12.33
CA PRO A 40 -11.34 -18.12 12.15
C PRO A 40 -10.96 -17.65 13.55
N VAL A 41 -9.67 -17.72 13.86
CA VAL A 41 -9.15 -17.27 15.15
C VAL A 41 -9.43 -15.78 15.21
N ASN A 42 -10.50 -15.39 15.88
CA ASN A 42 -10.87 -13.99 16.10
C ASN A 42 -9.92 -13.41 17.16
N LYS A 43 -8.67 -13.20 16.77
CA LYS A 43 -7.69 -12.44 17.54
C LYS A 43 -7.86 -10.98 17.14
N PRO A 44 -8.35 -10.11 18.05
CA PRO A 44 -8.39 -8.68 17.76
C PRO A 44 -6.98 -8.18 17.46
N TYR A 45 -6.88 -7.19 16.57
CA TYR A 45 -5.62 -6.52 16.31
C TYR A 45 -5.06 -5.96 17.62
N ARG A 46 -3.76 -6.15 17.87
CA ARG A 46 -3.10 -5.44 18.97
C ARG A 46 -3.15 -3.95 18.66
N LYS A 47 -3.68 -3.15 19.60
CA LYS A 47 -3.72 -1.69 19.48
C LYS A 47 -2.31 -1.17 19.19
N LEU A 48 -2.09 -0.71 17.97
CA LEU A 48 -0.82 -0.13 17.55
C LEU A 48 -0.86 1.35 17.88
N GLN A 49 0.13 1.83 18.63
CA GLN A 49 0.31 3.26 18.86
C GLN A 49 1.57 3.73 18.12
N VAL A 50 1.41 4.72 17.25
CA VAL A 50 2.51 5.44 16.58
C VAL A 50 3.00 6.54 17.51
N ASP A 51 4.31 6.80 17.53
CA ASP A 51 4.92 7.92 18.27
C ASP A 51 5.28 9.04 17.30
N ASP A 52 5.49 10.24 17.82
CA ASP A 52 5.99 11.39 17.06
C ASP A 52 7.35 11.10 16.40
N LEU A 53 7.68 11.87 15.37
CA LEU A 53 8.94 11.72 14.64
C LEU A 53 10.18 11.92 15.54
N PRO A 54 11.27 11.21 15.27
CA PRO A 54 12.50 11.31 16.04
C PRO A 54 13.23 12.60 15.68
N ILE A 55 14.16 12.99 16.55
CA ILE A 55 15.12 14.03 16.19
C ILE A 55 16.11 13.38 15.22
N ILE A 56 16.09 13.82 13.96
CA ILE A 56 17.01 13.36 12.92
C ILE A 56 18.23 14.28 12.97
N GLU A 57 19.33 13.79 13.53
CA GLU A 57 20.60 14.50 13.50
C GLU A 57 21.37 14.05 12.26
N THR A 58 21.32 14.88 11.21
CA THR A 58 22.16 14.68 10.04
C THR A 58 23.58 15.07 10.38
N LEU A 59 24.52 14.19 10.08
CA LEU A 59 25.92 14.51 10.27
C LEU A 59 26.33 15.44 9.14
N GLN A 60 26.69 16.69 9.49
CA GLN A 60 27.21 17.64 8.52
C GLN A 60 28.46 17.05 7.84
N LYS A 61 28.33 16.77 6.53
CA LYS A 61 29.46 16.48 5.65
C LYS A 61 30.06 17.84 5.26
N PHE A 62 31.34 18.02 5.53
CA PHE A 62 32.09 19.20 5.12
C PHE A 62 32.79 18.93 3.78
N ASP A 63 33.20 19.97 3.07
CA ASP A 63 34.13 19.84 1.93
C ASP A 63 35.55 20.18 2.42
N TYR A 64 36.48 19.23 2.31
CA TYR A 64 37.86 19.45 2.71
C TYR A 64 38.51 20.61 1.95
N LYS A 65 38.13 20.87 0.69
CA LYS A 65 38.69 21.99 -0.08
C LYS A 65 38.31 23.33 0.55
N LEU A 66 37.05 23.47 0.95
CA LEU A 66 36.55 24.67 1.61
C LEU A 66 37.24 24.86 2.97
N LEU A 67 37.38 23.79 3.76
CA LEU A 67 38.11 23.82 5.04
C LEU A 67 39.60 24.18 4.88
N LEU A 68 40.24 23.75 3.78
CA LEU A 68 41.63 24.14 3.47
C LEU A 68 41.75 25.62 3.14
N ASN A 69 40.79 26.17 2.38
CA ASN A 69 40.74 27.59 2.04
C ASN A 69 40.51 28.45 3.29
N GLU A 70 39.53 28.09 4.13
CA GLU A 70 39.26 28.77 5.41
C GLU A 70 40.51 28.76 6.32
N TYR A 71 41.22 27.63 6.37
CA TYR A 71 42.47 27.54 7.12
C TYR A 71 43.55 28.48 6.56
N GLN A 72 43.68 28.56 5.23
CA GLN A 72 44.66 29.42 4.57
C GLN A 72 44.36 30.90 4.78
N GLU A 73 43.11 31.32 4.68
CA GLU A 73 42.68 32.69 4.95
C GLU A 73 42.97 33.09 6.40
N LYS A 74 42.68 32.19 7.36
CA LYS A 74 42.88 32.47 8.78
C LYS A 74 44.34 32.48 9.23
N ASN A 75 45.19 31.62 8.65
CA ASN A 75 46.57 31.41 9.11
C ASN A 75 47.64 31.96 8.14
N GLY A 76 47.23 32.50 6.99
CA GLY A 76 48.11 33.03 5.95
C GLY A 76 48.99 31.99 5.24
N LYS A 77 48.79 30.69 5.51
CA LYS A 77 49.58 29.58 4.94
C LYS A 77 48.70 28.35 4.67
N PRO A 78 48.94 27.61 3.57
CA PRO A 78 48.17 26.41 3.26
C PRO A 78 48.49 25.26 4.23
N LEU A 79 47.46 24.51 4.64
CA LEU A 79 47.62 23.32 5.45
C LEU A 79 48.29 22.21 4.63
N LYS A 80 49.51 21.84 4.99
CA LYS A 80 50.28 20.81 4.28
C LYS A 80 49.76 19.39 4.60
N PRO A 81 49.91 18.43 3.67
CA PRO A 81 49.69 17.01 3.94
C PRO A 81 50.51 16.47 5.12
N VAL A 82 50.14 15.30 5.63
CA VAL A 82 50.86 14.60 6.69
C VAL A 82 52.19 14.09 6.14
N ARG A 83 53.30 14.52 6.73
CA ARG A 83 54.63 13.97 6.43
C ARG A 83 54.78 12.61 7.10
N ARG A 84 54.98 11.55 6.32
CA ARG A 84 55.20 10.19 6.83
C ARG A 84 56.71 9.90 6.85
N HIS A 85 57.21 9.35 7.94
CA HIS A 85 58.61 8.90 8.01
C HIS A 85 58.78 7.57 7.26
N SER A 86 59.93 7.38 6.60
CA SER A 86 60.25 6.16 5.83
C SER A 86 60.20 4.88 6.66
N ASN A 87 60.45 4.96 7.97
CA ASN A 87 60.46 3.83 8.91
C ASN A 87 59.10 3.60 9.62
N SER A 88 58.02 4.23 9.14
CA SER A 88 56.68 4.06 9.70
C SER A 88 56.16 2.64 9.44
N LYS A 89 56.01 1.81 10.48
CA LYS A 89 55.41 0.48 10.37
C LYS A 89 53.94 0.50 9.95
N THR A 90 53.23 1.58 10.26
CA THR A 90 51.81 1.73 9.96
C THR A 90 51.61 2.66 8.76
N THR A 91 50.92 2.19 7.73
CA THR A 91 50.57 2.98 6.54
C THR A 91 49.07 3.18 6.46
N VAL A 92 48.63 4.39 6.07
CA VAL A 92 47.23 4.64 5.74
C VAL A 92 47.03 4.29 4.27
N PRO A 93 46.14 3.33 3.93
CA PRO A 93 45.84 2.98 2.54
C PRO A 93 45.37 4.18 1.72
N SER A 94 45.81 4.25 0.47
CA SER A 94 45.47 5.34 -0.48
C SER A 94 43.98 5.40 -0.84
N SER A 95 43.25 4.30 -0.67
CA SER A 95 41.80 4.23 -0.91
C SER A 95 40.97 4.89 0.20
N ILE A 96 41.56 5.23 1.34
CA ILE A 96 40.83 5.79 2.48
C ILE A 96 40.67 7.30 2.34
N LYS A 97 39.44 7.78 2.52
CA LYS A 97 39.08 9.19 2.62
C LYS A 97 38.46 9.48 3.99
N CYS A 98 38.59 10.72 4.46
CA CYS A 98 37.89 11.13 5.67
C CYS A 98 36.37 11.06 5.45
N PRO A 99 35.62 10.35 6.31
CA PRO A 99 34.16 10.22 6.14
C PRO A 99 33.39 11.51 6.46
N LYS A 100 34.00 12.45 7.20
CA LYS A 100 33.37 13.72 7.59
C LYS A 100 33.59 14.84 6.57
N CYS A 101 34.77 14.93 5.96
CA CYS A 101 35.10 16.03 5.03
C CYS A 101 35.55 15.60 3.62
N GLY A 102 35.72 14.29 3.37
CA GLY A 102 36.21 13.78 2.08
C GLY A 102 37.72 13.94 1.84
N ALA A 103 38.50 14.43 2.81
CA ALA A 103 39.94 14.60 2.66
C ALA A 103 40.64 13.28 2.29
N PRO A 104 41.58 13.27 1.31
CA PRO A 104 42.28 12.07 0.87
C PRO A 104 43.27 11.55 1.94
N SER A 105 43.79 10.35 1.73
CA SER A 105 44.74 9.65 2.62
C SER A 105 45.93 10.50 3.06
N ASP A 106 46.34 11.46 2.24
CA ASP A 106 47.50 12.32 2.47
C ASP A 106 47.30 13.27 3.66
N PHE A 107 46.04 13.53 4.04
CA PHE A 107 45.69 14.36 5.19
C PHE A 107 45.26 13.55 6.42
N LEU A 108 45.54 12.24 6.45
CA LEU A 108 45.10 11.35 7.53
C LEU A 108 46.30 10.83 8.34
N TYR A 109 46.18 10.89 9.66
CA TYR A 109 47.09 10.26 10.61
C TYR A 109 46.61 8.85 10.94
N ALA A 110 47.54 7.91 11.15
CA ALA A 110 47.25 6.65 11.83
C ALA A 110 47.33 6.89 13.36
N ASN A 111 46.17 7.01 14.01
CA ASN A 111 46.08 7.49 15.40
C ASN A 111 46.49 6.44 16.44
N ASN A 112 46.21 5.15 16.17
CA ASN A 112 46.50 4.04 17.09
C ASN A 112 47.44 2.98 16.47
N GLY A 113 48.34 3.38 15.58
CA GLY A 113 49.19 2.44 14.83
C GLY A 113 48.37 1.38 14.11
N ASP A 114 48.72 0.10 14.26
CA ASP A 114 48.15 -1.03 13.51
C ASP A 114 46.70 -1.40 13.92
N LYS A 115 46.11 -0.70 14.89
CA LYS A 115 44.72 -0.96 15.36
C LYS A 115 43.64 -0.29 14.50
N GLY A 116 44.00 0.30 13.35
CA GLY A 116 43.07 0.73 12.30
C GLY A 116 42.26 2.01 12.58
N GLN A 117 42.61 2.81 13.60
CA GLN A 117 41.98 4.12 13.83
C GLN A 117 42.75 5.23 13.12
N TYR A 118 42.03 6.10 12.41
CA TYR A 118 42.58 7.23 11.66
C TYR A 118 42.06 8.56 12.21
N GLN A 119 42.88 9.60 12.14
CA GLN A 119 42.50 10.97 12.49
C GLN A 119 42.71 11.90 11.28
N CYS A 120 41.69 12.67 10.91
CA CYS A 120 41.81 13.64 9.84
C CYS A 120 42.52 14.92 10.31
N LYS A 121 43.57 15.35 9.60
CA LYS A 121 44.27 16.61 9.86
C LYS A 121 43.43 17.85 9.55
N VAL A 122 42.51 17.75 8.59
CA VAL A 122 41.67 18.87 8.13
C VAL A 122 40.53 19.15 9.11
N CYS A 123 39.76 18.12 9.48
CA CYS A 123 38.54 18.29 10.29
C CYS A 123 38.59 17.62 11.67
N THR A 124 39.80 17.19 12.09
CA THR A 124 40.11 16.49 13.37
C THR A 124 39.31 15.22 13.66
N CYS A 125 38.52 14.75 12.69
CA CYS A 125 37.63 13.60 12.84
C CYS A 125 38.40 12.30 13.07
N LEU A 126 38.00 11.57 14.11
CA LEU A 126 38.48 10.22 14.43
C LEU A 126 37.53 9.19 13.85
N PHE A 127 38.06 8.21 13.09
CA PHE A 127 37.26 7.16 12.47
C PHE A 127 38.06 5.85 12.31
N ASN A 128 37.40 4.76 11.95
CA ASN A 128 38.01 3.45 11.66
C ASN A 128 37.34 2.88 10.39
N GLN A 129 37.99 1.97 9.69
CA GLN A 129 37.48 1.35 8.45
C GLN A 129 36.13 0.64 8.65
N LYS A 130 35.89 0.07 9.84
CA LYS A 130 34.60 -0.52 10.23
C LYS A 130 33.53 0.50 10.63
N ASN A 131 33.95 1.68 11.09
CA ASN A 131 33.10 2.82 11.45
C ASN A 131 33.14 3.89 10.35
N HIS A 132 33.24 3.46 9.08
CA HIS A 132 32.98 4.34 7.95
C HIS A 132 31.54 4.82 8.13
N TYR A 133 31.33 6.12 8.40
CA TYR A 133 30.02 6.69 8.71
C TYR A 133 28.99 6.26 7.66
N SER A 134 28.26 5.19 7.96
CA SER A 134 27.24 4.59 7.10
C SER A 134 25.83 4.99 7.53
N LYS A 135 25.72 5.91 8.50
CA LYS A 135 24.45 6.48 8.93
C LYS A 135 24.44 7.94 8.55
N GLU A 136 23.80 8.25 7.44
CA GLU A 136 23.62 9.64 6.98
C GLU A 136 22.80 10.47 7.98
N ALA A 137 22.04 9.80 8.86
CA ALA A 137 21.35 10.41 9.99
C ALA A 137 21.42 9.53 11.26
N ILE A 138 21.63 10.17 12.41
CA ILE A 138 21.48 9.58 13.74
C ILE A 138 20.06 9.87 14.24
N LEU A 139 19.31 8.81 14.52
CA LEU A 139 17.96 8.93 15.06
C LEU A 139 18.03 9.07 16.59
N LYS A 140 17.55 10.19 17.12
CA LYS A 140 17.52 10.50 18.56
C LYS A 140 16.09 10.53 19.09
N CYS A 141 15.90 10.09 20.32
CA CYS A 141 14.62 10.13 21.01
C CYS A 141 14.21 11.59 21.31
N PRO A 142 12.99 12.03 20.95
CA PRO A 142 12.55 13.41 21.18
C PRO A 142 12.42 13.77 22.67
N HIS A 143 12.29 12.76 23.55
CA HIS A 143 12.05 12.98 24.98
C HIS A 143 13.31 12.99 25.85
N CYS A 144 14.44 12.49 25.34
CA CYS A 144 15.70 12.43 26.10
C CYS A 144 16.96 12.66 25.26
N ALA A 145 16.82 12.95 23.97
CA ALA A 145 17.89 13.17 22.99
C ALA A 145 18.92 12.02 22.84
N LYS A 146 18.70 10.87 23.49
CA LYS A 146 19.56 9.68 23.35
C LYS A 146 19.28 8.96 22.03
N THR A 147 20.33 8.40 21.44
CA THR A 147 20.28 7.63 20.20
C THR A 147 19.33 6.44 20.32
N LEU A 148 18.54 6.22 19.28
CA LEU A 148 17.65 5.06 19.18
C LEU A 148 18.42 3.85 18.66
N GLU A 149 18.08 2.69 19.20
CA GLU A 149 18.67 1.42 18.78
C GLU A 149 17.70 0.64 17.89
N LYS A 150 18.18 0.12 16.75
CA LYS A 150 17.42 -0.83 15.92
C LYS A 150 17.23 -2.11 16.72
N VAL A 151 15.98 -2.46 17.02
CA VAL A 151 15.62 -3.63 17.83
C VAL A 151 14.96 -4.75 17.02
N LYS A 152 14.32 -4.43 15.90
CA LYS A 152 13.66 -5.41 15.04
C LYS A 152 13.71 -4.96 13.59
N GLU A 153 13.79 -5.95 12.71
CA GLU A 153 13.63 -5.78 11.27
C GLU A 153 12.32 -6.44 10.85
N ARG A 154 11.49 -5.70 10.10
CA ARG A 154 10.25 -6.21 9.49
C ARG A 154 10.41 -6.17 7.97
N LYS A 155 9.43 -6.67 7.22
CA LYS A 155 9.43 -6.65 5.75
C LYS A 155 9.64 -5.21 5.22
N ASP A 156 8.78 -4.28 5.63
CA ASP A 156 8.72 -2.94 5.03
C ASP A 156 9.43 -1.84 5.85
N PHE A 157 9.81 -2.13 7.10
CA PHE A 157 10.41 -1.12 7.99
C PHE A 157 11.31 -1.72 9.08
N ASP A 158 12.19 -0.88 9.61
CA ASP A 158 12.98 -1.15 10.81
C ASP A 158 12.37 -0.48 12.04
N VAL A 159 12.41 -1.19 13.17
CA VAL A 159 11.91 -0.69 14.45
C VAL A 159 13.09 -0.23 15.29
N PHE A 160 13.09 1.06 15.61
CA PHE A 160 14.04 1.73 16.49
C PHE A 160 13.37 2.01 17.84
N LYS A 161 14.11 1.80 18.94
CA LYS A 161 13.57 1.95 20.30
C LYS A 161 14.54 2.73 21.19
N CYS A 162 13.98 3.61 22.03
CA CYS A 162 14.75 4.24 23.09
C CYS A 162 14.97 3.23 24.24
N LYS A 163 16.23 2.85 24.52
CA LYS A 163 16.58 1.96 25.65
C LYS A 163 16.94 2.69 26.94
N ASN A 164 16.99 4.03 26.93
CA ASN A 164 17.29 4.82 28.11
C ASN A 164 16.19 4.63 29.19
N ASN A 165 16.58 4.20 30.40
CA ASN A 165 15.67 4.04 31.54
C ASN A 165 15.29 5.39 32.17
N ASP A 166 16.16 6.40 32.02
CA ASP A 166 15.92 7.76 32.52
C ASP A 166 15.15 8.61 31.53
N CYS A 167 14.60 8.00 30.48
CA CYS A 167 13.79 8.71 29.50
C CYS A 167 12.47 9.15 30.14
N SER A 168 12.18 10.45 30.06
CA SER A 168 10.96 11.05 30.62
C SER A 168 9.67 10.37 30.11
N TYR A 169 9.64 9.94 28.84
CA TYR A 169 8.53 9.17 28.28
C TYR A 169 8.32 7.82 29.00
N TYR A 170 9.41 7.09 29.25
CA TYR A 170 9.35 5.79 29.90
C TYR A 170 8.95 5.90 31.37
N GLN A 171 9.54 6.86 32.09
CA GLN A 171 9.20 7.14 33.49
C GLN A 171 7.73 7.54 33.65
N LYS A 172 7.23 8.44 32.79
CA LYS A 172 5.80 8.81 32.77
C LYS A 172 4.89 7.60 32.55
N LYS A 173 5.21 6.72 31.59
CA LYS A 173 4.44 5.50 31.35
C LYS A 173 4.49 4.53 32.53
N GLN A 174 5.64 4.34 33.18
CA GLN A 174 5.75 3.49 34.38
C GLN A 174 4.91 4.01 35.55
N ASN A 175 4.95 5.33 35.78
CA ASN A 175 4.21 5.97 36.86
C ASN A 175 2.70 5.95 36.61
N GLY A 176 2.28 5.99 35.34
CA GLY A 176 0.87 5.91 34.94
C GLY A 176 0.23 4.52 35.01
N LEU A 177 0.99 3.44 35.23
CA LEU A 177 0.40 2.09 35.36
C LEU A 177 -0.32 1.93 36.70
N SER A 178 -1.54 1.41 36.66
CA SER A 178 -2.26 0.97 37.86
C SER A 178 -1.56 -0.23 38.54
N SER A 179 -1.89 -0.50 39.80
CA SER A 179 -1.34 -1.65 40.54
C SER A 179 -1.59 -2.99 39.85
N LYS A 180 -2.73 -3.14 39.16
CA LYS A 180 -3.06 -4.34 38.36
C LYS A 180 -2.18 -4.42 37.11
N GLU A 181 -2.03 -3.32 36.38
CA GLU A 181 -1.20 -3.28 35.18
C GLU A 181 0.28 -3.45 35.49
N LYS A 182 0.78 -2.93 36.62
CA LYS A 182 2.15 -3.18 37.08
C LYS A 182 2.41 -4.67 37.30
N LYS A 183 1.46 -5.40 37.89
CA LYS A 183 1.56 -6.87 38.04
C LYS A 183 1.54 -7.58 36.69
N GLN A 184 0.67 -7.14 35.76
CA GLN A 184 0.60 -7.70 34.42
C GLN A 184 1.88 -7.40 33.62
N PHE A 185 2.43 -6.20 33.70
CA PHE A 185 3.65 -5.80 33.03
C PHE A 185 4.86 -6.62 33.51
N LYS A 186 4.92 -7.00 34.78
CA LYS A 186 5.95 -7.92 35.30
C LYS A 186 5.83 -9.33 34.70
N LYS A 187 4.62 -9.80 34.42
CA LYS A 187 4.35 -11.13 33.83
C LYS A 187 4.54 -11.13 32.31
N ASP A 188 4.00 -10.13 31.63
CA ASP A 188 4.12 -9.94 30.18
C ASP A 188 4.49 -8.48 29.85
N PRO A 189 5.80 -8.17 29.80
CA PRO A 189 6.27 -6.84 29.41
C PRO A 189 5.91 -6.45 27.98
N GLN A 190 5.57 -7.42 27.11
CA GLN A 190 5.28 -7.18 25.69
C GLN A 190 3.84 -6.74 25.45
N ALA A 191 2.95 -6.93 26.43
CA ALA A 191 1.57 -6.47 26.38
C ALA A 191 1.46 -4.93 26.36
N PHE A 192 2.46 -4.22 26.88
CA PHE A 192 2.44 -2.76 27.03
C PHE A 192 3.50 -2.08 26.18
N LYS A 193 3.09 -1.03 25.47
CA LYS A 193 4.03 -0.10 24.83
C LYS A 193 4.55 0.91 25.85
N MET A 194 5.67 0.57 26.48
CA MET A 194 6.26 1.42 27.53
C MET A 194 7.28 2.44 27.01
N ARG A 195 7.92 2.17 25.88
CA ARG A 195 9.02 3.00 25.39
C ARG A 195 8.68 3.65 24.06
N TYR A 196 9.33 4.78 23.81
CA TYR A 196 9.32 5.44 22.52
C TYR A 196 9.87 4.51 21.44
N ILE A 197 9.10 4.37 20.35
CA ILE A 197 9.39 3.50 19.22
C ILE A 197 9.21 4.29 17.93
N PHE A 198 10.29 4.39 17.16
CA PHE A 198 10.27 4.90 15.80
C PHE A 198 10.31 3.74 14.80
N ARG A 199 9.70 3.92 13.62
CA ARG A 199 9.69 2.94 12.53
C ARG A 199 10.21 3.59 11.27
N GLN A 200 11.40 3.21 10.83
CA GLN A 200 12.00 3.73 9.61
C GLN A 200 11.56 2.85 8.43
N PHE A 201 10.81 3.40 7.49
CA PHE A 201 10.34 2.65 6.32
C PHE A 201 11.45 2.46 5.29
N ARG A 202 11.45 1.30 4.64
CA ARG A 202 12.31 0.95 3.50
C ARG A 202 11.47 0.71 2.25
N ILE A 203 10.47 1.55 2.06
CA ILE A 203 9.58 1.50 0.91
C ILE A 203 10.09 2.56 -0.06
N ASP A 204 10.52 2.13 -1.24
CA ASP A 204 10.90 3.04 -2.33
C ASP A 204 9.62 3.55 -3.01
N TYR A 205 9.03 4.60 -2.41
CA TYR A 205 7.82 5.23 -2.90
C TYR A 205 7.86 6.72 -2.60
N GLN A 206 7.67 7.54 -3.65
CA GLN A 206 7.56 8.99 -3.51
C GLN A 206 6.07 9.38 -3.44
N PRO A 207 5.57 9.83 -2.28
CA PRO A 207 4.19 10.26 -2.16
C PRO A 207 3.93 11.50 -3.02
N LEU A 208 2.69 11.64 -3.49
CA LEU A 208 2.21 12.72 -4.34
C LEU A 208 2.99 12.86 -5.67
N SER A 209 3.68 11.80 -6.10
CA SER A 209 4.37 11.80 -7.39
C SER A 209 3.36 11.76 -8.54
N LYS A 210 3.31 12.84 -9.33
CA LYS A 210 2.48 12.88 -10.54
C LYS A 210 3.09 11.94 -11.58
N ARG A 211 2.45 10.78 -11.80
CA ARG A 211 2.83 9.86 -12.87
C ARG A 211 2.02 10.19 -14.12
N SER A 212 2.68 10.32 -15.26
CA SER A 212 1.98 10.46 -16.53
C SER A 212 1.07 9.24 -16.76
N PRO A 213 -0.17 9.45 -17.21
CA PRO A 213 -1.04 8.35 -17.61
C PRO A 213 -0.33 7.40 -18.57
N GLN A 214 -0.40 6.09 -18.32
CA GLN A 214 0.05 5.13 -19.32
C GLN A 214 -0.88 5.21 -20.52
N LYS A 215 -0.32 5.52 -21.70
CA LYS A 215 -1.10 5.61 -22.93
C LYS A 215 -1.75 4.25 -23.22
N PRO A 216 -3.07 4.18 -23.42
CA PRO A 216 -3.67 2.96 -23.94
C PRO A 216 -3.05 2.66 -25.31
N LYS A 217 -2.49 1.45 -25.49
CA LYS A 217 -1.96 1.00 -26.80
C LYS A 217 -3.05 0.88 -27.88
N LEU A 218 -4.32 0.85 -27.47
CA LEU A 218 -5.45 0.58 -28.34
C LEU A 218 -6.25 1.85 -28.61
N ASP A 219 -6.52 2.08 -29.89
CA ASP A 219 -7.42 3.11 -30.38
C ASP A 219 -8.85 2.55 -30.46
N LEU A 220 -9.81 3.25 -29.85
CA LEU A 220 -11.23 2.90 -29.90
C LEU A 220 -11.84 2.99 -31.29
N SER A 221 -11.24 3.75 -32.21
CA SER A 221 -11.68 3.82 -33.60
C SER A 221 -11.65 2.45 -34.30
N ARG A 222 -10.90 1.49 -33.74
CA ARG A 222 -10.76 0.11 -34.24
C ARG A 222 -11.77 -0.87 -33.62
N LEU A 223 -12.70 -0.41 -32.78
CA LEU A 223 -13.75 -1.28 -32.27
C LEU A 223 -14.70 -1.68 -33.39
N TYR A 224 -14.97 -2.99 -33.51
CA TYR A 224 -15.91 -3.55 -34.49
C TYR A 224 -17.39 -3.24 -34.21
N VAL A 225 -17.71 -2.41 -33.21
CA VAL A 225 -19.08 -2.11 -32.79
C VAL A 225 -19.34 -0.62 -32.80
N SER A 226 -20.57 -0.23 -33.11
CA SER A 226 -20.98 1.17 -33.03
C SER A 226 -20.89 1.67 -31.58
N PRO A 227 -20.72 3.00 -31.37
CA PRO A 227 -20.68 3.57 -30.02
C PRO A 227 -21.93 3.26 -29.18
N HIS A 228 -23.11 3.20 -29.83
CA HIS A 228 -24.36 2.82 -29.18
C HIS A 228 -24.33 1.38 -28.67
N THR A 229 -23.89 0.43 -29.51
CA THR A 229 -23.76 -0.99 -29.13
C THR A 229 -22.76 -1.17 -28.00
N LEU A 230 -21.64 -0.43 -28.03
CA LEU A 230 -20.69 -0.41 -26.90
C LEU A 230 -21.36 0.10 -25.61
N GLY A 231 -22.12 1.20 -25.70
CA GLY A 231 -22.87 1.74 -24.57
C GLY A 231 -23.89 0.74 -23.99
N LEU A 232 -24.57 -0.04 -24.84
CA LEU A 232 -25.45 -1.13 -24.41
C LEU A 232 -24.67 -2.22 -23.66
N ILE A 233 -23.55 -2.68 -24.23
CA ILE A 233 -22.69 -3.70 -23.62
C ILE A 233 -22.24 -3.26 -22.22
N LEU A 234 -21.73 -2.03 -22.09
CA LEU A 234 -21.27 -1.49 -20.81
C LEU A 234 -22.43 -1.31 -19.82
N THR A 235 -23.60 -0.89 -20.29
CA THR A 235 -24.80 -0.78 -19.46
C THR A 235 -25.16 -2.13 -18.82
N TYR A 236 -25.23 -3.20 -19.61
CA TYR A 236 -25.55 -4.54 -19.09
C TYR A 236 -24.45 -5.13 -18.22
N HIS A 237 -23.21 -5.03 -18.68
CA HIS A 237 -22.06 -5.66 -18.02
C HIS A 237 -21.67 -4.92 -16.72
N VAL A 238 -21.61 -3.60 -16.74
CA VAL A 238 -21.13 -2.77 -15.62
C VAL A 238 -22.29 -2.31 -14.73
N ASN A 239 -23.29 -1.64 -15.29
CA ASN A 239 -24.34 -1.01 -14.48
C ASN A 239 -25.21 -2.06 -13.77
N TYR A 240 -25.59 -3.11 -14.52
CA TYR A 240 -26.40 -4.22 -14.04
C TYR A 240 -25.57 -5.43 -13.56
N GLY A 241 -24.24 -5.35 -13.63
CA GLY A 241 -23.35 -6.38 -13.11
C GLY A 241 -23.55 -7.75 -13.74
N LEU A 242 -23.93 -7.85 -15.02
CA LEU A 242 -24.06 -9.12 -15.71
C LEU A 242 -22.68 -9.68 -16.08
N SER A 243 -22.56 -11.01 -16.16
CA SER A 243 -21.33 -11.63 -16.66
C SER A 243 -21.21 -11.43 -18.17
N ALA A 244 -19.98 -11.42 -18.70
CA ALA A 244 -19.75 -11.25 -20.15
C ALA A 244 -20.53 -12.26 -21.01
N ARG A 245 -20.75 -13.49 -20.52
CA ARG A 245 -21.56 -14.51 -21.23
C ARG A 245 -23.06 -14.17 -21.23
N LYS A 246 -23.58 -13.71 -20.09
CA LYS A 246 -24.98 -13.27 -19.99
C LYS A 246 -25.22 -12.01 -20.82
N THR A 247 -24.27 -11.08 -20.79
CA THR A 247 -24.31 -9.89 -21.65
C THR A 247 -24.31 -10.27 -23.13
N ALA A 248 -23.45 -11.20 -23.56
CA ALA A 248 -23.44 -11.70 -24.94
C ALA A 248 -24.78 -12.33 -25.35
N ALA A 249 -25.36 -13.18 -24.48
CA ALA A 249 -26.67 -13.78 -24.72
C ALA A 249 -27.76 -12.70 -24.84
N LEU A 250 -27.79 -11.74 -23.91
CA LEU A 250 -28.76 -10.65 -23.94
C LEU A 250 -28.62 -9.79 -25.20
N MET A 251 -27.40 -9.44 -25.60
CA MET A 251 -27.14 -8.73 -26.86
C MET A 251 -27.69 -9.49 -28.07
N LYS A 252 -27.63 -10.82 -28.06
CA LYS A 252 -28.20 -11.64 -29.14
C LYS A 252 -29.72 -11.71 -29.07
N ASP A 253 -30.27 -12.02 -27.90
CA ASP A 253 -31.70 -12.33 -27.72
C ASP A 253 -32.58 -11.08 -27.82
N VAL A 254 -32.10 -9.94 -27.28
CA VAL A 254 -32.89 -8.69 -27.21
C VAL A 254 -32.58 -7.78 -28.39
N HIS A 255 -31.30 -7.68 -28.79
CA HIS A 255 -30.85 -6.71 -29.79
C HIS A 255 -30.48 -7.35 -31.13
N GLY A 256 -30.51 -8.68 -31.26
CA GLY A 256 -30.13 -9.39 -32.48
C GLY A 256 -28.62 -9.41 -32.78
N VAL A 257 -27.80 -8.78 -31.93
CA VAL A 257 -26.36 -8.58 -32.15
C VAL A 257 -25.57 -9.78 -31.65
N SER A 258 -24.98 -10.53 -32.58
CA SER A 258 -24.07 -11.63 -32.24
C SER A 258 -22.70 -11.09 -31.82
N ILE A 259 -22.37 -11.21 -30.53
CA ILE A 259 -21.07 -10.83 -29.98
C ILE A 259 -20.54 -11.91 -29.04
N SER A 260 -19.22 -12.17 -29.10
CA SER A 260 -18.60 -13.13 -28.19
C SER A 260 -18.38 -12.52 -26.80
N HIS A 261 -18.42 -13.35 -25.75
CA HIS A 261 -18.06 -12.92 -24.40
C HIS A 261 -16.62 -12.39 -24.30
N GLN A 262 -15.70 -12.91 -25.11
CA GLN A 262 -14.31 -12.45 -25.15
C GLN A 262 -14.22 -11.03 -25.74
N SER A 263 -15.03 -10.72 -26.76
CA SER A 263 -15.12 -9.37 -27.33
C SER A 263 -15.59 -8.36 -26.27
N ILE A 264 -16.57 -8.73 -25.44
CA ILE A 264 -17.05 -7.89 -24.32
C ILE A 264 -15.92 -7.62 -23.32
N LEU A 265 -15.15 -8.64 -22.92
CA LEU A 265 -14.00 -8.46 -22.03
C LEU A 265 -12.90 -7.60 -22.65
N ASN A 266 -12.68 -7.70 -23.96
CA ASN A 266 -11.71 -6.87 -24.66
C ASN A 266 -12.17 -5.40 -24.68
N TYR A 267 -13.47 -5.14 -24.88
CA TYR A 267 -14.05 -3.80 -24.80
C TYR A 267 -13.98 -3.24 -23.39
N GLU A 268 -14.30 -4.04 -22.37
CA GLU A 268 -14.16 -3.68 -20.96
C GLU A 268 -12.74 -3.19 -20.66
N ASN A 269 -11.73 -3.99 -21.00
CA ASN A 269 -10.33 -3.62 -20.78
C ASN A 269 -9.93 -2.37 -21.55
N SER A 270 -10.36 -2.25 -22.81
CA SER A 270 -10.02 -1.08 -23.64
C SER A 270 -10.58 0.18 -23.01
N VAL A 271 -11.89 0.20 -22.72
CA VAL A 271 -12.60 1.34 -22.12
C VAL A 271 -12.02 1.70 -20.75
N ALA A 272 -11.70 0.71 -19.92
CA ALA A 272 -11.11 0.95 -18.61
C ALA A 272 -9.74 1.66 -18.70
N LEU A 273 -8.91 1.30 -19.68
CA LEU A 273 -7.61 1.95 -19.86
C LEU A 273 -7.72 3.44 -20.24
N MET A 274 -8.80 3.85 -20.91
CA MET A 274 -9.04 5.27 -21.20
C MET A 274 -9.72 5.99 -20.04
N LEU A 275 -10.69 5.35 -19.39
CA LEU A 275 -11.40 5.97 -18.28
C LEU A 275 -10.53 6.10 -17.04
N LYS A 276 -9.57 5.19 -16.80
CA LYS A 276 -8.75 5.21 -15.58
C LYS A 276 -8.02 6.55 -15.40
N PRO A 277 -7.21 7.05 -16.37
CA PRO A 277 -6.58 8.35 -16.25
C PRO A 277 -7.56 9.50 -15.97
N TYR A 278 -8.66 9.53 -16.72
CA TYR A 278 -9.68 10.56 -16.59
C TYR A 278 -10.34 10.54 -15.20
N VAL A 279 -10.74 9.36 -14.73
CA VAL A 279 -11.34 9.16 -13.41
C VAL A 279 -10.36 9.48 -12.28
N ASP A 280 -9.08 9.10 -12.43
CA ASP A 280 -8.07 9.30 -11.39
C ASP A 280 -7.65 10.77 -11.24
N HIS A 281 -7.68 11.54 -12.33
CA HIS A 281 -7.24 12.95 -12.35
C HIS A 281 -8.40 13.96 -12.48
N TYR A 282 -9.64 13.48 -12.45
CA TYR A 282 -10.81 14.37 -12.49
C TYR A 282 -10.76 15.36 -11.32
N PRO A 283 -11.04 16.65 -11.53
CA PRO A 283 -11.01 17.67 -10.49
C PRO A 283 -12.26 17.57 -9.60
N TYR A 284 -12.32 16.55 -8.74
CA TYR A 284 -13.45 16.31 -7.86
C TYR A 284 -13.65 17.45 -6.84
N GLU A 285 -14.90 17.82 -6.62
CA GLU A 285 -15.30 18.66 -5.49
C GLU A 285 -15.48 17.79 -4.24
N LEU A 286 -14.41 17.65 -3.45
CA LEU A 286 -14.37 16.79 -2.28
C LEU A 286 -14.91 17.48 -1.02
N SER A 287 -15.42 16.69 -0.10
CA SER A 287 -15.73 17.09 1.28
C SER A 287 -14.50 16.96 2.18
N ASP A 288 -14.73 16.89 3.50
CA ASP A 288 -13.74 16.69 4.55
C ASP A 288 -13.86 15.32 5.25
N GLN A 289 -14.81 14.46 4.83
CA GLN A 289 -15.07 13.17 5.48
C GLN A 289 -14.80 11.99 4.55
N PHE A 290 -13.62 11.39 4.73
CA PHE A 290 -13.19 10.23 3.95
C PHE A 290 -13.19 8.96 4.80
N CYS A 291 -13.81 7.90 4.28
CA CYS A 291 -13.74 6.58 4.89
C CYS A 291 -13.01 5.59 3.98
N GLY A 292 -12.30 4.65 4.61
CA GLY A 292 -11.53 3.61 3.94
C GLY A 292 -11.83 2.22 4.48
N ASP A 293 -11.95 1.24 3.59
CA ASP A 293 -12.19 -0.16 3.95
C ASP A 293 -11.60 -1.09 2.89
N GLU A 294 -11.20 -2.29 3.30
CA GLU A 294 -10.67 -3.32 2.41
C GLU A 294 -11.69 -4.42 2.17
N THR A 295 -11.88 -4.78 0.90
CA THR A 295 -12.68 -5.92 0.51
C THR A 295 -11.86 -6.93 -0.29
N TYR A 296 -12.24 -8.20 -0.28
CA TYR A 296 -11.54 -9.25 -1.00
C TYR A 296 -12.08 -9.45 -2.43
N ILE A 297 -11.24 -9.77 -3.40
CA ILE A 297 -11.66 -10.24 -4.74
C ILE A 297 -10.81 -11.45 -5.14
N ARG A 298 -11.29 -12.30 -6.04
CA ARG A 298 -10.50 -13.41 -6.58
C ARG A 298 -9.85 -13.02 -7.89
N VAL A 299 -8.54 -13.20 -7.96
CA VAL A 299 -7.74 -13.00 -9.16
C VAL A 299 -6.83 -14.22 -9.32
N LYS A 300 -6.85 -14.84 -10.50
CA LYS A 300 -6.10 -16.08 -10.81
C LYS A 300 -6.31 -17.18 -9.75
N GLY A 301 -7.55 -17.32 -9.27
CA GLY A 301 -7.91 -18.30 -8.24
C GLY A 301 -7.45 -17.97 -6.81
N ARG A 302 -6.77 -16.84 -6.57
CA ARG A 302 -6.27 -16.41 -5.25
C ARG A 302 -7.00 -15.17 -4.75
N TRP A 303 -7.14 -15.05 -3.43
CA TRP A 303 -7.69 -13.84 -2.81
C TRP A 303 -6.69 -12.68 -2.95
N HIS A 304 -7.21 -11.55 -3.43
CA HIS A 304 -6.57 -10.25 -3.46
C HIS A 304 -7.43 -9.27 -2.65
N TYR A 305 -6.85 -8.14 -2.28
CA TYR A 305 -7.47 -7.08 -1.51
C TYR A 305 -7.68 -5.87 -2.40
N LEU A 306 -8.89 -5.34 -2.39
CA LEU A 306 -9.29 -4.08 -3.02
C LEU A 306 -9.51 -3.07 -1.89
N PHE A 307 -8.74 -2.00 -1.90
CA PHE A 307 -8.82 -0.92 -0.92
C PHE A 307 -9.70 0.17 -1.47
N PHE A 308 -10.86 0.42 -0.86
CA PHE A 308 -11.69 1.56 -1.23
C PHE A 308 -11.45 2.72 -0.28
N PHE A 309 -11.23 3.91 -0.83
CA PHE A 309 -11.48 5.16 -0.11
C PHE A 309 -12.64 5.90 -0.75
N PHE A 310 -13.45 6.52 0.09
CA PHE A 310 -14.76 7.04 -0.28
C PHE A 310 -15.04 8.36 0.42
N ASP A 311 -15.50 9.36 -0.33
CA ASP A 311 -16.10 10.57 0.21
C ASP A 311 -17.52 10.25 0.71
N ALA A 312 -17.69 10.24 2.02
CA ALA A 312 -18.95 9.85 2.63
C ALA A 312 -20.08 10.87 2.40
N VAL A 313 -19.76 12.15 2.19
CA VAL A 313 -20.76 13.22 2.00
C VAL A 313 -21.18 13.26 0.54
N LYS A 314 -20.22 13.41 -0.38
CA LYS A 314 -20.45 13.55 -1.82
C LYS A 314 -20.73 12.23 -2.52
N LYS A 315 -20.52 11.10 -1.83
CA LYS A 315 -20.65 9.73 -2.35
C LYS A 315 -19.74 9.44 -3.53
N ILE A 316 -18.48 9.89 -3.47
CA ILE A 316 -17.50 9.71 -4.54
C ILE A 316 -16.49 8.64 -4.13
N ILE A 317 -16.24 7.65 -4.99
CA ILE A 317 -15.13 6.71 -4.79
C ILE A 317 -13.83 7.41 -5.23
N LEU A 318 -12.85 7.46 -4.32
CA LEU A 318 -11.61 8.22 -4.48
C LEU A 318 -10.39 7.34 -4.73
N SER A 319 -10.35 6.14 -4.17
CA SER A 319 -9.23 5.21 -4.39
C SER A 319 -9.73 3.77 -4.43
N TYR A 320 -9.07 2.94 -5.22
CA TYR A 320 -9.50 1.57 -5.52
C TYR A 320 -8.35 0.63 -5.96
N PRO A 321 -7.14 0.66 -5.36
CA PRO A 321 -6.06 -0.20 -5.78
C PRO A 321 -6.34 -1.65 -5.39
N VAL A 322 -6.00 -2.56 -6.32
CA VAL A 322 -6.03 -4.01 -6.12
C VAL A 322 -4.62 -4.50 -5.79
N SER A 323 -4.47 -5.23 -4.69
CA SER A 323 -3.20 -5.76 -4.23
C SER A 323 -3.32 -7.24 -3.84
N PRO A 324 -2.31 -8.09 -4.13
CA PRO A 324 -2.28 -9.46 -3.62
C PRO A 324 -2.10 -9.51 -2.09
N ASN A 325 -1.62 -8.43 -1.47
CA ASN A 325 -1.30 -8.39 -0.05
C ASN A 325 -2.14 -7.35 0.69
N ARG A 326 -2.48 -7.64 1.95
CA ARG A 326 -3.05 -6.65 2.88
C ARG A 326 -1.94 -6.04 3.73
N ASP A 327 -1.12 -5.20 3.12
CA ASP A 327 0.10 -4.64 3.75
C ASP A 327 0.14 -3.10 3.76
N THR A 328 1.16 -2.55 4.44
CA THR A 328 1.35 -1.11 4.61
C THR A 328 1.52 -0.40 3.28
N GLN A 329 2.25 -1.01 2.34
CA GLN A 329 2.47 -0.43 1.01
C GLN A 329 1.14 -0.25 0.27
N SER A 330 0.25 -1.24 0.34
CA SER A 330 -1.08 -1.15 -0.26
C SER A 330 -1.93 -0.03 0.35
N ALA A 331 -1.85 0.18 1.67
CA ALA A 331 -2.51 1.30 2.35
C ALA A 331 -1.91 2.66 1.98
N ILE A 332 -0.57 2.74 1.82
CA ILE A 332 0.11 3.96 1.35
C ILE A 332 -0.39 4.33 -0.05
N LEU A 333 -0.42 3.37 -0.98
CA LEU A 333 -0.92 3.59 -2.35
C LEU A 333 -2.36 4.09 -2.35
N ALA A 334 -3.22 3.46 -1.56
CA ALA A 334 -4.64 3.83 -1.50
C ALA A 334 -4.86 5.25 -0.94
N ILE A 335 -4.11 5.63 0.09
CA ILE A 335 -4.18 7.01 0.63
C ILE A 335 -3.58 8.01 -0.37
N ASP A 336 -2.46 7.68 -1.01
CA ASP A 336 -1.81 8.56 -1.99
C ASP A 336 -2.73 8.88 -3.17
N GLU A 337 -3.47 7.89 -3.68
CA GLU A 337 -4.48 8.09 -4.73
C GLU A 337 -5.59 9.07 -4.33
N VAL A 338 -5.93 9.17 -3.04
CA VAL A 338 -6.88 10.17 -2.53
C VAL A 338 -6.24 11.54 -2.47
N LEU A 339 -5.03 11.64 -1.90
CA LEU A 339 -4.33 12.91 -1.74
C LEU A 339 -4.00 13.56 -3.09
N LEU A 340 -3.68 12.75 -4.12
CA LEU A 340 -3.44 13.23 -5.49
C LEU A 340 -4.65 13.93 -6.12
N LYS A 341 -5.87 13.65 -5.65
CA LYS A 341 -7.10 14.30 -6.14
C LYS A 341 -7.37 15.65 -5.47
N MET A 342 -6.60 16.01 -4.45
CA MET A 342 -6.73 17.28 -3.74
C MET A 342 -5.77 18.31 -4.33
N LYS A 343 -6.25 19.55 -4.54
CA LYS A 343 -5.38 20.68 -4.91
C LYS A 343 -4.43 21.04 -3.79
N GLU A 344 -4.95 21.07 -2.56
CA GLU A 344 -4.23 21.34 -1.33
C GLU A 344 -4.73 20.38 -0.25
N ILE A 345 -3.83 19.86 0.58
CA ILE A 345 -4.17 18.92 1.66
C ILE A 345 -4.63 19.73 2.88
N PRO A 346 -5.89 19.58 3.35
CA PRO A 346 -6.37 20.31 4.52
C PRO A 346 -5.61 19.92 5.80
N LYS A 347 -5.35 20.90 6.68
CA LYS A 347 -4.64 20.67 7.95
C LYS A 347 -5.39 19.71 8.90
N ASN A 348 -6.70 19.65 8.81
CA ASN A 348 -7.59 18.82 9.62
C ASN A 348 -8.14 17.60 8.85
N LEU A 349 -7.48 17.21 7.75
CA LEU A 349 -7.87 16.05 6.96
C LEU A 349 -7.90 14.79 7.84
N THR A 350 -9.02 14.07 7.82
CA THR A 350 -9.23 12.88 8.63
C THR A 350 -9.69 11.70 7.78
N PHE A 351 -9.03 10.55 7.94
CA PHE A 351 -9.45 9.27 7.34
C PHE A 351 -10.05 8.35 8.40
N ILE A 352 -11.26 7.85 8.14
CA ILE A 352 -11.97 6.91 9.01
C ILE A 352 -11.82 5.50 8.45
N VAL A 353 -11.16 4.61 9.17
CA VAL A 353 -10.79 3.28 8.68
C VAL A 353 -11.08 2.17 9.70
N ASP A 354 -11.01 0.92 9.25
CA ASP A 354 -11.09 -0.23 10.17
C ASP A 354 -9.86 -0.29 11.12
N GLY A 355 -9.96 -1.11 12.17
CA GLY A 355 -8.93 -1.31 13.19
C GLY A 355 -7.61 -1.92 12.70
N ASN A 356 -7.39 -2.05 11.39
CA ASN A 356 -6.18 -2.61 10.82
C ASN A 356 -4.98 -1.66 11.02
N PRO A 357 -3.89 -2.10 11.71
CA PRO A 357 -2.74 -1.25 11.99
C PRO A 357 -1.99 -0.70 10.77
N ILE A 358 -2.20 -1.24 9.56
CA ILE A 358 -1.53 -0.77 8.34
C ILE A 358 -1.82 0.70 8.03
N TYR A 359 -3.00 1.21 8.40
CA TYR A 359 -3.38 2.60 8.14
C TYR A 359 -2.61 3.58 9.04
N LEU A 360 -2.39 3.23 10.31
CA LEU A 360 -1.53 4.02 11.21
C LEU A 360 -0.06 3.97 10.76
N LEU A 361 0.39 2.84 10.20
CA LEU A 361 1.72 2.75 9.61
C LEU A 361 1.83 3.61 8.34
N ALA A 362 0.80 3.65 7.51
CA ALA A 362 0.74 4.54 6.34
C ALA A 362 0.77 6.01 6.77
N GLN A 363 -0.04 6.42 7.75
CA GLN A 363 0.01 7.77 8.34
C GLN A 363 1.43 8.14 8.79
N HIS A 364 2.11 7.22 9.49
CA HIS A 364 3.48 7.44 9.92
C HIS A 364 4.47 7.55 8.76
N PHE A 365 4.25 6.82 7.68
CA PHE A 365 5.04 6.96 6.45
C PHE A 365 4.87 8.36 5.85
N PHE A 366 3.64 8.83 5.66
CA PHE A 366 3.38 10.19 5.13
C PHE A 366 3.94 11.30 6.02
N ALA A 367 3.88 11.13 7.35
CA ALA A 367 4.48 12.07 8.28
C ALA A 367 6.01 12.20 8.09
N GLN A 368 6.71 11.12 7.71
CA GLN A 368 8.15 11.16 7.38
C GLN A 368 8.46 11.93 6.09
N HIS A 369 7.45 12.19 5.27
CA HIS A 369 7.51 12.98 4.05
C HIS A 369 6.82 14.35 4.21
N ASP A 370 6.68 14.84 5.46
CA ASP A 370 6.07 16.13 5.79
C ASP A 370 4.61 16.28 5.34
N ILE A 371 3.90 15.17 5.17
CA ILE A 371 2.47 15.13 4.83
C ILE A 371 1.67 14.72 6.07
N SER A 372 0.85 15.62 6.60
CA SER A 372 0.09 15.42 7.83
C SER A 372 -1.41 15.24 7.57
N PHE A 373 -1.99 14.20 8.17
CA PHE A 373 -3.43 13.97 8.28
C PHE A 373 -3.71 13.07 9.47
N ASP A 374 -4.97 13.00 9.91
CA ASP A 374 -5.40 12.13 11.01
C ASP A 374 -6.00 10.81 10.50
N VAL A 375 -5.86 9.75 11.29
CA VAL A 375 -6.46 8.43 11.02
C VAL A 375 -7.23 7.97 12.25
N LYS A 376 -8.55 7.87 12.10
CA LYS A 376 -9.45 7.39 13.15
C LYS A 376 -9.85 5.95 12.85
N GLN A 377 -9.47 5.04 13.75
CA GLN A 377 -9.80 3.62 13.64
C GLN A 377 -11.11 3.33 14.37
N VAL A 378 -12.09 2.77 13.66
CA VAL A 378 -13.39 2.36 14.23
C VAL A 378 -13.39 0.85 14.48
N ILE A 379 -13.20 0.46 15.74
CA ILE A 379 -12.95 -0.93 16.14
C ILE A 379 -14.25 -1.60 16.59
N GLY A 380 -14.53 -2.78 16.01
CA GLY A 380 -15.56 -3.69 16.54
C GLY A 380 -17.01 -3.35 16.19
N LEU A 381 -17.93 -4.15 16.76
CA LEU A 381 -19.38 -4.02 16.64
C LEU A 381 -19.99 -3.29 17.85
N THR A 382 -19.27 -3.18 18.96
CA THR A 382 -19.69 -2.56 20.22
C THR A 382 -19.13 -1.15 20.32
N ASN A 383 -19.94 -0.17 20.77
CA ASN A 383 -19.52 1.22 20.98
C ASN A 383 -18.67 1.31 22.27
N GLU A 384 -17.46 0.75 22.22
CA GLU A 384 -16.59 0.70 23.40
C GLU A 384 -15.83 2.01 23.64
N ASP A 385 -15.79 2.91 22.65
CA ASP A 385 -15.11 4.20 22.74
C ASP A 385 -15.90 5.36 22.08
N PRO A 386 -15.73 6.61 22.56
CA PRO A 386 -16.45 7.78 22.03
C PRO A 386 -16.21 8.04 20.54
N VAL A 387 -14.98 7.78 20.06
CA VAL A 387 -14.59 8.00 18.66
C VAL A 387 -15.33 7.01 17.75
N SER A 388 -15.35 5.73 18.11
CA SER A 388 -16.13 4.72 17.37
C SER A 388 -17.61 5.05 17.33
N THR A 389 -18.17 5.71 18.35
CA THR A 389 -19.58 6.11 18.38
C THR A 389 -19.87 7.24 17.39
N GLU A 390 -19.02 8.27 17.35
CA GLU A 390 -19.16 9.43 16.46
C GLU A 390 -19.03 9.05 14.97
N TYR A 391 -18.02 8.23 14.62
CA TYR A 391 -17.69 7.93 13.23
C TYR A 391 -18.35 6.66 12.68
N ARG A 392 -19.18 5.96 13.48
CA ARG A 392 -19.89 4.74 13.07
C ARG A 392 -20.76 4.89 11.81
N PRO A 393 -21.51 5.99 11.62
CA PRO A 393 -22.33 6.16 10.42
C PRO A 393 -21.50 6.10 9.13
N LEU A 394 -20.25 6.60 9.16
CA LEU A 394 -19.35 6.58 8.01
C LEU A 394 -18.90 5.15 7.66
N LYS A 395 -18.68 4.31 8.68
CA LYS A 395 -18.39 2.87 8.50
C LYS A 395 -19.54 2.14 7.81
N GLN A 396 -20.78 2.41 8.21
CA GLN A 396 -21.96 1.80 7.57
C GLN A 396 -22.12 2.22 6.11
N ILE A 397 -21.72 3.46 5.76
CA ILE A 397 -21.74 3.96 4.39
C ILE A 397 -20.76 3.17 3.52
N ILE A 398 -19.52 2.96 3.97
CA ILE A 398 -18.53 2.20 3.20
C ILE A 398 -18.85 0.71 3.14
N GLU A 399 -19.40 0.11 4.18
CA GLU A 399 -19.91 -1.27 4.14
C GLU A 399 -21.03 -1.42 3.10
N ARG A 400 -21.89 -0.40 2.94
CA ARG A 400 -22.91 -0.38 1.89
C ARG A 400 -22.29 -0.30 0.50
N LEU A 401 -21.28 0.54 0.29
CA LEU A 401 -20.51 0.59 -0.95
C LEU A 401 -19.92 -0.80 -1.27
N ASN A 402 -19.25 -1.42 -0.30
CA ASN A 402 -18.65 -2.75 -0.45
C ASN A 402 -19.70 -3.80 -0.83
N ARG A 403 -20.88 -3.77 -0.22
CA ARG A 403 -21.99 -4.66 -0.59
C ARG A 403 -22.50 -4.41 -2.01
N THR A 404 -22.62 -3.15 -2.44
CA THR A 404 -23.00 -2.80 -3.82
C THR A 404 -21.97 -3.34 -4.81
N PHE A 405 -20.68 -3.09 -4.57
CA PHE A 405 -19.59 -3.63 -5.39
C PHE A 405 -19.64 -5.17 -5.45
N LYS A 406 -19.84 -5.83 -4.31
CA LYS A 406 -19.95 -7.29 -4.23
C LYS A 406 -21.13 -7.86 -5.01
N GLY A 407 -22.24 -7.14 -5.08
CA GLY A 407 -23.38 -7.51 -5.93
C GLY A 407 -22.94 -7.66 -7.38
N ASN A 408 -22.26 -6.65 -7.92
CA ASN A 408 -21.76 -6.66 -9.30
C ASN A 408 -20.60 -7.64 -9.49
N TYR A 409 -19.71 -7.75 -8.52
CA TYR A 409 -18.55 -8.64 -8.60
C TYR A 409 -18.94 -10.13 -8.60
N ARG A 410 -20.00 -10.54 -7.88
CA ARG A 410 -20.38 -11.96 -7.75
C ARG A 410 -20.60 -12.66 -9.09
N SER A 411 -21.15 -11.96 -10.09
CA SER A 411 -21.41 -12.52 -11.42
C SER A 411 -20.14 -12.83 -12.21
N THR A 412 -19.01 -12.22 -11.86
CA THR A 412 -17.72 -12.43 -12.54
C THR A 412 -17.12 -13.80 -12.24
N HIS A 413 -17.45 -14.40 -11.08
CA HIS A 413 -16.81 -15.61 -10.55
C HIS A 413 -15.29 -15.48 -10.33
N GLY A 414 -14.78 -14.25 -10.26
CA GLY A 414 -13.36 -13.94 -10.16
C GLY A 414 -12.70 -13.66 -11.50
N PHE A 415 -11.49 -13.09 -11.46
CA PHE A 415 -10.77 -12.64 -12.63
C PHE A 415 -9.66 -13.62 -13.04
N GLY A 416 -9.52 -13.86 -14.35
CA GLY A 416 -8.44 -14.68 -14.89
C GLY A 416 -7.10 -13.94 -15.00
N SER A 417 -7.09 -12.62 -14.86
CA SER A 417 -5.89 -11.78 -14.97
C SER A 417 -5.95 -10.59 -14.00
N ASP A 418 -4.78 -10.08 -13.62
CA ASP A 418 -4.67 -8.91 -12.73
C ASP A 418 -5.26 -7.67 -13.42
N HIS A 419 -4.93 -7.46 -14.69
CA HIS A 419 -5.51 -6.40 -15.51
C HIS A 419 -7.04 -6.45 -15.58
N GLY A 420 -7.63 -7.64 -15.72
CA GLY A 420 -9.09 -7.77 -15.76
C GLY A 420 -9.75 -7.30 -14.46
N SER A 421 -9.10 -7.53 -13.30
CA SER A 421 -9.62 -7.04 -12.03
C SER A 421 -9.56 -5.50 -11.93
N VAL A 422 -8.46 -4.89 -12.39
CA VAL A 422 -8.30 -3.43 -12.40
C VAL A 422 -9.29 -2.80 -13.38
N SER A 423 -9.49 -3.38 -14.55
CA SER A 423 -10.44 -2.90 -15.55
C SER A 423 -11.86 -2.88 -15.00
N PHE A 424 -12.30 -4.00 -14.43
CA PHE A 424 -13.65 -4.12 -13.87
C PHE A 424 -13.88 -3.08 -12.76
N VAL A 425 -12.95 -2.96 -11.83
CA VAL A 425 -13.05 -2.01 -10.71
C VAL A 425 -13.06 -0.56 -11.24
N THR A 426 -12.21 -0.24 -12.23
CA THR A 426 -12.18 1.08 -12.86
C THR A 426 -13.54 1.43 -13.48
N LEU A 427 -14.14 0.52 -14.26
CA LEU A 427 -15.44 0.78 -14.87
C LEU A 427 -16.55 0.88 -13.83
N PHE A 428 -16.50 0.06 -12.77
CA PHE A 428 -17.42 0.17 -11.66
C PHE A 428 -17.33 1.56 -11.01
N VAL A 429 -16.12 2.08 -10.80
CA VAL A 429 -15.90 3.42 -10.23
C VAL A 429 -16.37 4.52 -11.17
N ALA A 430 -16.07 4.43 -12.47
CA ALA A 430 -16.55 5.37 -13.48
C ALA A 430 -18.09 5.41 -13.51
N TYR A 431 -18.72 4.24 -13.54
CA TYR A 431 -20.17 4.11 -13.44
C TYR A 431 -20.70 4.72 -12.15
N PHE A 432 -20.10 4.37 -11.00
CA PHE A 432 -20.55 4.82 -9.70
C PHE A 432 -20.46 6.35 -9.56
N ASN A 433 -19.34 6.94 -9.95
CA ASN A 433 -19.09 8.37 -9.78
C ASN A 433 -19.87 9.24 -10.78
N PHE A 434 -19.99 8.82 -12.04
CA PHE A 434 -20.50 9.70 -13.11
C PHE A 434 -21.90 9.34 -13.62
N LEU A 435 -22.34 8.10 -13.47
CA LEU A 435 -23.52 7.59 -14.18
C LEU A 435 -24.61 7.05 -13.24
N ARG A 436 -24.25 6.56 -12.06
CA ARG A 436 -25.15 5.92 -11.12
C ARG A 436 -25.88 6.97 -10.28
N PRO A 437 -27.22 7.05 -10.30
CA PRO A 437 -27.97 7.92 -9.39
C PRO A 437 -27.99 7.37 -7.96
N HIS A 438 -27.98 8.26 -6.97
CA HIS A 438 -27.99 7.92 -5.55
C HIS A 438 -29.21 8.52 -4.85
N SER A 439 -29.95 7.70 -4.10
CA SER A 439 -31.07 8.20 -3.28
C SER A 439 -30.61 9.21 -2.22
N ALA A 440 -29.40 9.03 -1.67
CA ALA A 440 -28.79 9.98 -0.74
C ALA A 440 -28.43 11.33 -1.37
N LEU A 441 -28.44 11.43 -2.70
CA LEU A 441 -28.20 12.66 -3.47
C LEU A 441 -29.46 13.06 -4.25
N GLU A 442 -30.65 12.72 -3.74
CA GLU A 442 -31.94 13.06 -4.38
C GLU A 442 -32.05 12.54 -5.82
N GLY A 443 -31.47 11.36 -6.10
CA GLY A 443 -31.46 10.76 -7.43
C GLY A 443 -30.39 11.34 -8.37
N LYS A 444 -29.55 12.27 -7.90
CA LYS A 444 -28.41 12.78 -8.67
C LYS A 444 -27.23 11.80 -8.63
N VAL A 445 -26.32 11.96 -9.59
CA VAL A 445 -25.03 11.28 -9.63
C VAL A 445 -24.02 11.99 -8.72
N PRO A 446 -22.99 11.32 -8.17
CA PRO A 446 -21.97 11.95 -7.33
C PRO A 446 -21.22 13.08 -8.02
N VAL A 447 -20.85 12.88 -9.30
CA VAL A 447 -20.19 13.88 -10.12
C VAL A 447 -21.14 14.39 -11.20
N ILE A 448 -21.55 15.64 -11.04
CA ILE A 448 -22.48 16.28 -11.96
C ILE A 448 -21.69 16.87 -13.14
N HIS A 449 -21.85 16.28 -14.32
CA HIS A 449 -21.30 16.81 -15.57
C HIS A 449 -22.44 17.23 -16.50
N PRO A 450 -22.54 18.52 -16.91
CA PRO A 450 -23.67 19.02 -17.72
C PRO A 450 -23.93 18.20 -18.99
N GLU A 451 -22.87 17.84 -19.70
CA GLU A 451 -22.96 17.07 -20.95
C GLU A 451 -23.48 15.63 -20.76
N LEU A 452 -23.37 15.06 -19.55
CA LEU A 452 -23.90 13.72 -19.25
C LEU A 452 -25.38 13.78 -18.83
N LEU A 453 -25.79 14.86 -18.16
CA LEU A 453 -27.17 15.03 -17.67
C LEU A 453 -28.19 15.17 -18.81
N GLN A 454 -27.82 15.86 -19.88
CA GLN A 454 -28.70 16.14 -21.02
C GLN A 454 -28.99 14.89 -21.87
N LEU A 455 -28.25 13.80 -21.65
CA LEU A 455 -28.34 12.62 -22.49
C LEU A 455 -29.50 11.69 -22.06
N PRO A 456 -30.24 11.14 -23.05
CA PRO A 456 -31.53 10.51 -22.81
C PRO A 456 -31.43 9.13 -22.14
N ASN A 457 -30.33 8.40 -22.34
CA ASN A 457 -30.21 7.02 -21.87
C ASN A 457 -28.75 6.64 -21.51
N MET A 458 -28.59 5.51 -20.83
CA MET A 458 -27.29 5.02 -20.36
C MET A 458 -26.28 4.75 -21.49
N PRO A 459 -26.67 4.14 -22.64
CA PRO A 459 -25.75 3.99 -23.76
C PRO A 459 -25.15 5.32 -24.24
N ALA A 460 -25.99 6.35 -24.41
CA ALA A 460 -25.53 7.69 -24.80
C ALA A 460 -24.58 8.29 -23.76
N ARG A 461 -24.90 8.15 -22.46
CA ARG A 461 -24.04 8.64 -21.37
C ARG A 461 -22.69 7.92 -21.32
N TRP A 462 -22.65 6.61 -21.53
CA TRP A 462 -21.40 5.86 -21.63
C TRP A 462 -20.55 6.35 -22.81
N THR A 463 -21.15 6.47 -24.00
CA THR A 463 -20.44 6.97 -25.18
C THR A 463 -19.85 8.35 -24.94
N LYS A 464 -20.63 9.26 -24.32
CA LYS A 464 -20.14 10.61 -24.03
C LYS A 464 -19.04 10.63 -22.98
N LEU A 465 -19.17 9.86 -21.90
CA LEU A 465 -18.14 9.75 -20.87
C LEU A 465 -16.81 9.22 -21.45
N ILE A 466 -16.88 8.26 -22.36
CA ILE A 466 -15.72 7.75 -23.09
C ILE A 466 -15.09 8.85 -23.94
N GLY A 467 -15.91 9.60 -24.71
CA GLY A 467 -15.42 10.72 -25.51
C GLY A 467 -14.70 11.78 -24.68
N LEU A 468 -15.30 12.21 -23.55
CA LEU A 468 -14.66 13.15 -22.63
C LEU A 468 -13.30 12.66 -22.12
N ALA A 469 -13.18 11.37 -21.82
CA ALA A 469 -11.91 10.80 -21.40
C ALA A 469 -10.88 10.75 -22.53
N GLN A 470 -11.30 10.52 -23.78
CA GLN A 470 -10.42 10.57 -24.94
C GLN A 470 -9.90 11.99 -25.18
N ASP A 471 -10.79 12.98 -25.15
CA ASP A 471 -10.45 14.40 -25.31
C ASP A 471 -9.46 14.83 -24.23
N TRP A 472 -9.72 14.47 -22.97
CA TRP A 472 -8.82 14.75 -21.85
C TRP A 472 -7.44 14.12 -22.05
N ILE A 473 -7.36 12.86 -22.49
CA ILE A 473 -6.06 12.22 -22.78
C ILE A 473 -5.31 13.00 -23.86
N ILE A 474 -5.99 13.43 -24.93
CA ILE A 474 -5.37 14.21 -26.01
C ILE A 474 -4.83 15.55 -25.47
N GLU A 475 -5.61 16.25 -24.67
CA GLU A 475 -5.20 17.51 -24.02
C GLU A 475 -3.97 17.35 -23.12
N GLN A 476 -3.84 16.24 -22.39
CA GLN A 476 -2.65 15.99 -21.56
C GLN A 476 -1.41 15.56 -22.36
N THR A 477 -1.56 15.19 -23.63
CA THR A 477 -0.46 14.72 -24.49
C THR A 477 0.04 15.79 -25.46
N THR A 478 -0.67 16.91 -25.57
CA THR A 478 -0.34 18.06 -26.42
C THR A 478 0.32 19.13 -25.57
#